data_AF-B0W2H6-F1
#
_entry.id   AF-B0W2H6-F1
#
_cell.length_a   1.000
_cell.length_b   1.000
_cell.length_c   1.000
_cell.angle_alpha   90.00
_cell.angle_beta   90.00
_cell.angle_gamma   90.00
#
_symmetry.space_group_name_H-M   'P 1'
#
loop_
_entity.id
_entity.type
_entity.pdbx_description
1 polymer ?
#
loop_
_entity_poly.entity_id
_entity_poly.type
_entity_poly.pdbx_seq_one_letter_code
_entity_poly.pdbx_strand_id
1 'polypeptide(L)'
;MAGATTAENSDQALLPALVIAAQQQRFRVQPRDLQVLEGSEALLRCEIQNLMGAVQWTKDGFALGFSQTIPGYPRYSVLGDRTQGVYNLRISNASLEDDAEYQCQVGPAKFNSAIRANAKLIVIYN
;
A
#
# COMPACT_ATOMS: atom_id res chain seq x y z
N MET A 1 -64.31 38.04 -15.44
CA MET A 1 -63.64 37.70 -14.16
C MET A 1 -62.49 36.76 -14.53
N ALA A 2 -61.25 37.25 -14.60
CA ALA A 2 -60.26 37.30 -13.51
C ALA A 2 -59.94 35.87 -12.99
N GLY A 3 -58.71 35.35 -13.00
CA GLY A 3 -57.40 35.89 -13.33
C GLY A 3 -56.35 34.76 -13.45
N ALA A 4 -55.14 35.15 -13.84
CA ALA A 4 -53.92 34.35 -14.06
C ALA A 4 -53.40 33.67 -12.76
N THR A 5 -52.51 32.66 -12.79
CA THR A 5 -51.06 32.83 -12.99
C THR A 5 -50.33 31.48 -13.04
N THR A 6 -49.21 31.49 -13.77
CA THR A 6 -48.14 30.48 -13.90
C THR A 6 -47.33 30.30 -12.61
N ALA A 7 -46.80 29.10 -12.38
CA ALA A 7 -45.52 28.91 -11.70
C ALA A 7 -44.81 27.66 -12.23
N GLU A 8 -43.61 27.90 -12.72
CA GLU A 8 -42.60 26.96 -13.19
C GLU A 8 -41.95 26.18 -12.02
N ASN A 9 -41.10 25.24 -12.43
CA ASN A 9 -40.06 24.54 -11.68
C ASN A 9 -40.51 23.38 -10.76
N SER A 10 -39.88 22.22 -10.81
CA SER A 10 -38.50 21.99 -11.26
C SER A 10 -38.33 20.53 -11.65
N ASP A 11 -37.62 20.35 -12.77
CA ASP A 11 -36.75 19.22 -13.01
C ASP A 11 -36.15 18.70 -11.69
N GLN A 12 -36.70 17.62 -11.14
CA GLN A 12 -35.84 16.62 -10.54
C GLN A 12 -35.34 15.76 -11.69
N ALA A 13 -34.47 16.40 -12.49
CA ALA A 13 -33.53 15.69 -13.31
C ALA A 13 -32.94 14.60 -12.42
N LEU A 14 -33.12 13.36 -12.87
CA LEU A 14 -32.20 12.25 -12.65
C LEU A 14 -30.85 12.85 -12.28
N LEU A 15 -30.49 12.82 -10.99
CA LEU A 15 -29.11 13.07 -10.63
C LEU A 15 -28.33 12.12 -11.55
N PRO A 16 -27.56 12.60 -12.54
CA PRO A 16 -26.65 11.69 -13.20
C PRO A 16 -25.87 11.14 -12.03
N ALA A 17 -25.85 9.83 -11.91
CA ALA A 17 -25.18 9.12 -10.85
C ALA A 17 -23.74 9.64 -10.83
N LEU A 18 -23.48 10.69 -10.07
CA LEU A 18 -22.16 11.19 -9.76
C LEU A 18 -21.66 10.28 -8.65
N VAL A 19 -21.68 8.98 -8.95
CA VAL A 19 -20.74 8.04 -8.38
C VAL A 19 -19.42 8.57 -8.91
N ILE A 20 -18.84 9.54 -8.20
CA ILE A 20 -17.40 9.77 -8.28
C ILE A 20 -16.84 8.39 -7.95
N ALA A 21 -16.36 7.67 -8.97
CA ALA A 21 -15.80 6.35 -8.78
C ALA A 21 -14.64 6.53 -7.80
N ALA A 22 -14.86 6.14 -6.54
CA ALA A 22 -13.87 6.28 -5.51
C ALA A 22 -12.64 5.49 -5.97
N GLN A 23 -11.54 6.20 -6.22
CA GLN A 23 -10.35 5.56 -6.75
C GLN A 23 -9.85 4.53 -5.74
N GLN A 24 -9.80 3.27 -6.16
CA GLN A 24 -9.37 2.17 -5.31
C GLN A 24 -7.85 2.18 -5.14
N GLN A 25 -7.40 1.91 -3.92
CA GLN A 25 -6.01 1.64 -3.62
C GLN A 25 -5.54 0.40 -4.39
N ARG A 26 -4.39 0.52 -5.04
CA ARG A 26 -3.77 -0.56 -5.83
C ARG A 26 -2.26 -0.43 -5.83
N PHE A 27 -1.56 -1.53 -6.02
CA PHE A 27 -0.12 -1.48 -6.20
C PHE A 27 0.23 -0.82 -7.54
N ARG A 28 1.01 0.26 -7.49
CA ARG A 28 1.75 0.80 -8.65
C ARG A 28 2.99 -0.05 -8.91
N VAL A 29 3.69 -0.44 -7.84
CA VAL A 29 4.82 -1.37 -7.88
C VAL A 29 4.56 -2.45 -6.84
N GLN A 30 4.44 -3.69 -7.30
CA GLN A 30 4.42 -4.86 -6.43
C GLN A 30 5.84 -5.30 -6.10
N PRO A 31 6.07 -5.84 -4.89
CA PRO A 31 7.32 -6.50 -4.60
C PRO A 31 7.53 -7.71 -5.50
N ARG A 32 8.79 -8.06 -5.72
CA ARG A 32 9.22 -9.20 -6.51
C ARG A 32 10.24 -9.97 -5.73
N ASP A 33 10.29 -11.27 -5.99
CA ASP A 33 11.31 -12.15 -5.42
C ASP A 33 12.71 -11.57 -5.69
N LEU A 34 13.55 -11.67 -4.67
CA LEU A 34 14.87 -11.09 -4.66
C LEU A 34 15.86 -12.09 -4.08
N GLN A 35 16.99 -12.26 -4.77
CA GLN A 35 18.13 -12.99 -4.23
C GLN A 35 19.28 -12.02 -4.00
N VAL A 36 19.91 -12.10 -2.84
CA VAL A 36 21.05 -11.26 -2.46
C VAL A 36 22.15 -12.08 -1.81
N LEU A 37 23.39 -11.59 -1.86
CA LEU A 37 24.49 -12.18 -1.10
C LEU A 37 24.39 -11.79 0.37
N GLU A 38 24.81 -12.67 1.26
CA GLU A 38 25.02 -12.35 2.67
C GLU A 38 25.94 -11.12 2.81
N GLY A 39 25.58 -10.24 3.73
CA GLY A 39 26.26 -8.96 3.97
C GLY A 39 25.85 -7.82 3.03
N SER A 40 25.12 -8.09 1.94
CA SER A 40 24.65 -7.05 1.03
C SER A 40 23.34 -6.39 1.50
N GLU A 41 22.88 -5.38 0.76
CA GLU A 41 21.60 -4.73 1.01
C GLU A 41 20.48 -5.41 0.22
N ALA A 42 19.38 -5.75 0.89
CA ALA A 42 18.14 -6.18 0.25
C ALA A 42 17.14 -5.02 0.20
N LEU A 43 16.51 -4.81 -0.96
CA LEU A 43 15.48 -3.78 -1.15
C LEU A 43 14.25 -4.38 -1.84
N LEU A 44 13.20 -4.64 -1.07
CA LEU A 44 11.89 -5.07 -1.58
C LEU A 44 11.01 -3.85 -1.82
N ARG A 45 10.58 -3.66 -3.07
CA ARG A 45 9.81 -2.47 -3.45
C ARG A 45 8.31 -2.64 -3.21
N CYS A 46 7.65 -1.62 -2.68
CA CYS A 46 6.20 -1.57 -2.59
C CYS A 46 5.72 -0.13 -2.74
N GLU A 47 4.97 0.12 -3.80
CA GLU A 47 4.43 1.46 -4.08
C GLU A 47 2.94 1.37 -4.38
N ILE A 48 2.16 2.24 -3.74
CA ILE A 48 0.70 2.20 -3.76
C ILE A 48 0.18 3.46 -4.46
N GLN A 49 -0.65 3.25 -5.47
CA GLN A 49 -1.46 4.31 -6.05
C GLN A 49 -2.78 4.42 -5.29
N ASN A 50 -3.24 5.66 -5.08
CA ASN A 50 -4.49 5.96 -4.35
C ASN A 50 -4.51 5.36 -2.95
N LEU A 51 -3.39 5.46 -2.23
CA LEU A 51 -3.25 4.91 -0.89
C LEU A 51 -4.28 5.54 0.06
N MET A 52 -5.09 4.69 0.70
CA MET A 52 -6.10 5.11 1.68
C MET A 52 -5.93 4.39 3.02
N GLY A 53 -5.57 3.10 3.00
CA GLY A 53 -5.30 2.30 4.19
C GLY A 53 -3.90 2.51 4.75
N ALA A 54 -3.66 2.00 5.95
CA ALA A 54 -2.32 1.93 6.54
C ALA A 54 -1.49 0.84 5.86
N VAL A 55 -0.19 1.09 5.66
CA VAL A 55 0.74 0.15 5.02
C VAL A 55 1.69 -0.44 6.06
N GLN A 56 1.85 -1.76 6.05
CA GLN A 56 2.87 -2.46 6.83
C GLN A 56 3.50 -3.59 6.01
N TRP A 57 4.69 -4.01 6.43
CA TRP A 57 5.31 -5.24 5.98
C TRP A 57 5.12 -6.35 7.00
N THR A 58 5.02 -7.59 6.52
CA THR A 58 5.23 -8.78 7.33
C THR A 58 6.43 -9.58 6.84
N LYS A 59 7.05 -10.32 7.75
CA LYS A 59 8.04 -11.38 7.49
C LYS A 59 7.49 -12.69 8.04
N ASP A 60 7.27 -13.69 7.18
CA ASP A 60 6.63 -14.97 7.53
C ASP A 60 5.33 -14.79 8.35
N GLY A 61 4.53 -13.79 7.95
CA GLY A 61 3.29 -13.42 8.63
C GLY A 61 3.45 -12.59 9.91
N PHE A 62 4.66 -12.42 10.46
CA PHE A 62 4.91 -11.53 11.59
C PHE A 62 4.91 -10.07 11.16
N ALA A 63 4.08 -9.24 11.79
CA ALA A 63 3.97 -7.81 11.47
C ALA A 63 5.17 -7.01 11.97
N LEU A 64 5.81 -6.28 11.06
CA LEU A 64 6.94 -5.39 11.35
C LEU A 64 6.48 -3.99 11.80
N GLY A 65 5.16 -3.74 11.82
CA GLY A 65 4.56 -2.48 12.23
C GLY A 65 4.49 -1.42 11.12
N PHE A 66 4.04 -0.22 11.51
CA PHE A 66 3.73 0.89 10.60
C PHE A 66 4.79 1.99 10.56
N SER A 67 5.81 1.90 11.42
CA SER A 67 6.86 2.91 11.57
C SER A 67 7.93 2.79 10.48
N GLN A 68 8.72 3.85 10.31
CA GLN A 68 9.84 3.83 9.37
C GLN A 68 11.00 2.98 9.91
N THR A 69 11.29 3.17 11.19
CA THR A 69 12.16 2.31 11.99
C THR A 69 11.34 1.15 12.54
N ILE A 70 11.90 -0.06 12.53
CA ILE A 70 11.20 -1.27 12.96
C ILE A 70 11.77 -1.70 14.32
N PRO A 71 11.02 -1.54 15.42
CA PRO A 71 11.47 -1.95 16.75
C PRO A 71 11.84 -3.43 16.80
N GLY A 72 12.99 -3.76 17.37
CA GLY A 72 13.51 -5.14 17.42
C GLY A 72 14.24 -5.60 16.16
N TYR A 73 14.21 -4.82 15.07
CA TYR A 73 14.89 -5.13 13.81
C TYR A 73 15.79 -3.96 13.38
N PRO A 74 16.95 -3.76 14.03
CA PRO A 74 17.79 -2.58 13.82
C PRO A 74 18.36 -2.45 12.40
N ARG A 75 18.43 -3.54 11.64
CA ARG A 75 18.87 -3.55 10.22
C ARG A 75 17.75 -3.19 9.24
N TYR A 76 16.50 -3.17 9.71
CA TYR A 76 15.32 -3.05 8.87
C TYR A 76 14.83 -1.60 8.89
N SER A 77 14.43 -1.11 7.73
CA SER A 77 13.80 0.21 7.61
C SER A 77 12.82 0.23 6.44
N VAL A 78 11.73 0.99 6.57
CA VAL A 78 10.85 1.29 5.44
C VAL A 78 11.33 2.60 4.82
N LEU A 79 11.71 2.58 3.54
CA LEU A 79 12.19 3.75 2.80
C LEU A 79 11.14 4.26 1.82
N GLY A 80 11.18 5.57 1.57
CA GLY A 80 10.36 6.23 0.55
C GLY A 80 9.49 7.36 1.09
N ASP A 81 8.94 8.14 0.17
CA ASP A 81 7.95 9.17 0.47
C ASP A 81 6.57 8.54 0.65
N ARG A 82 6.11 8.51 1.91
CA ARG A 82 4.81 7.97 2.30
C ARG A 82 3.64 8.75 1.69
N THR A 83 3.83 10.05 1.43
CA THR A 83 2.81 10.88 0.77
C THR A 83 2.61 10.48 -0.70
N GLN A 84 3.64 9.87 -1.31
CA GLN A 84 3.60 9.31 -2.66
C GLN A 84 3.32 7.80 -2.69
N GLY A 85 2.95 7.23 -1.54
CA GLY A 85 2.64 5.81 -1.40
C GLY A 85 3.86 4.89 -1.51
N VAL A 86 5.09 5.37 -1.23
CA VAL A 86 6.31 4.56 -1.34
C VAL A 86 6.68 3.97 0.03
N TYR A 87 6.73 2.64 0.12
CA TYR A 87 6.96 1.87 1.34
C TYR A 87 7.94 0.72 1.07
N ASN A 88 9.12 1.01 0.53
CA ASN A 88 10.11 -0.02 0.21
C ASN A 88 10.74 -0.57 1.49
N LEU A 89 10.78 -1.89 1.67
CA LEU A 89 11.48 -2.50 2.80
C LEU A 89 12.97 -2.65 2.46
N ARG A 90 13.82 -2.03 3.26
CA ARG A 90 15.27 -2.17 3.21
C ARG A 90 15.73 -3.03 4.38
N ILE A 91 16.63 -3.98 4.10
CA ILE A 91 17.39 -4.74 5.08
C ILE A 91 18.87 -4.53 4.78
N SER A 92 19.58 -3.83 5.66
CA SER A 92 21.03 -3.61 5.53
C SER A 92 21.80 -4.82 6.07
N ASN A 93 22.93 -5.17 5.44
CA ASN A 93 23.80 -6.26 5.92
C ASN A 93 23.00 -7.56 6.12
N ALA A 94 22.35 -8.03 5.04
CA ALA A 94 21.46 -9.17 5.03
C ALA A 94 22.16 -10.41 5.61
N SER A 95 21.46 -11.19 6.42
CA SER A 95 21.91 -12.53 6.85
C SER A 95 20.89 -13.58 6.47
N LEU A 96 21.26 -14.85 6.60
CA LEU A 96 20.40 -16.00 6.30
C LEU A 96 19.06 -15.98 7.03
N GLU A 97 19.03 -15.41 8.25
CA GLU A 97 17.80 -15.25 9.01
C GLU A 97 16.78 -14.35 8.30
N ASP A 98 17.21 -13.52 7.36
CA ASP A 98 16.34 -12.67 6.55
C ASP A 98 15.75 -13.43 5.35
N ASP A 99 16.13 -14.69 5.07
CA ASP A 99 15.44 -15.52 4.09
C ASP A 99 14.04 -15.85 4.59
N ALA A 100 13.02 -15.33 3.90
CA ALA A 100 11.64 -15.38 4.34
C ALA A 100 10.67 -14.99 3.21
N GLU A 101 9.39 -15.27 3.44
CA GLU A 101 8.31 -14.65 2.67
C GLU A 101 7.95 -13.30 3.28
N TYR A 102 8.09 -12.24 2.48
CA TYR A 102 7.69 -10.90 2.84
C TYR A 102 6.39 -10.53 2.15
N GLN A 103 5.51 -9.81 2.84
CA GLN A 103 4.26 -9.31 2.25
C GLN A 103 4.08 -7.83 2.56
N CYS A 104 3.88 -7.03 1.53
CA CYS A 104 3.43 -5.65 1.67
C CYS A 104 1.90 -5.67 1.80
N GLN A 105 1.39 -5.11 2.89
CA GLN A 105 -0.02 -5.14 3.24
C GLN A 105 -0.56 -3.72 3.31
N VAL A 106 -1.68 -3.47 2.65
CA VAL A 106 -2.45 -2.25 2.80
C VAL A 106 -3.78 -2.60 3.44
N GLY A 107 -4.06 -2.01 4.60
CA GLY A 107 -5.29 -2.25 5.35
C GLY A 107 -6.54 -1.73 4.61
N PRO A 108 -7.74 -2.13 5.05
CA PRO A 108 -8.97 -1.55 4.52
C PRO A 108 -9.10 -0.07 4.92
N ALA A 109 -9.83 0.70 4.13
CA ALA A 109 -10.21 2.08 4.43
C ALA A 109 -11.61 2.37 3.87
N LYS A 110 -12.11 3.61 4.04
CA LYS A 110 -13.43 4.00 3.54
C LYS A 110 -13.52 3.72 2.03
N PHE A 111 -14.47 2.86 1.65
CA PHE A 111 -14.67 2.40 0.26
C PHE A 111 -13.46 1.72 -0.39
N ASN A 112 -12.50 1.20 0.39
CA ASN A 112 -11.27 0.58 -0.12
C ASN A 112 -11.03 -0.76 0.59
N SER A 113 -10.99 -1.84 -0.18
CA SER A 113 -10.64 -3.18 0.32
C SER A 113 -9.15 -3.30 0.59
N ALA A 114 -8.77 -4.16 1.54
CA ALA A 114 -7.36 -4.48 1.79
C ALA A 114 -6.71 -5.11 0.54
N ILE A 115 -5.44 -4.79 0.30
CA ILE A 115 -4.62 -5.39 -0.78
C ILE A 115 -3.30 -5.90 -0.20
N ARG A 116 -2.78 -6.99 -0.78
CA ARG A 116 -1.58 -7.68 -0.31
C ARG A 116 -0.76 -8.14 -1.51
N ALA A 117 0.56 -8.07 -1.43
CA ALA A 117 1.47 -8.60 -2.44
C ALA A 117 2.72 -9.20 -1.78
N ASN A 118 3.14 -10.37 -2.25
CA ASN A 118 4.21 -11.16 -1.64
C ASN A 118 5.51 -11.04 -2.46
N ALA A 119 6.63 -11.28 -1.79
CA ALA A 119 7.91 -11.56 -2.40
C ALA A 119 8.73 -12.46 -1.48
N LYS A 120 9.48 -13.40 -2.07
CA LYS A 120 10.49 -14.17 -1.36
C LYS A 120 11.82 -13.44 -1.39
N LEU A 121 12.45 -13.25 -0.23
CA LEU A 121 13.86 -12.87 -0.15
C LEU A 121 14.69 -14.14 0.08
N ILE A 122 15.69 -14.37 -0.75
CA ILE A 122 16.66 -15.46 -0.59
C ILE A 122 18.02 -14.84 -0.31
N VAL A 123 18.68 -15.26 0.76
CA VAL A 123 20.04 -14.83 1.09
C VAL A 123 21.00 -15.99 0.84
N ILE A 124 21.97 -15.78 -0.04
CA ILE A 124 22.98 -16.79 -0.40
C ILE A 124 24.35 -16.43 0.19
N TYR A 125 25.07 -17.45 0.65
CA TYR A 125 26.45 -17.30 1.13
C TYR A 125 27.38 -16.82 0.02
N ASN A 126 28.46 -16.17 0.42
CA ASN A 126 29.59 -15.86 -0.44
C ASN A 126 30.63 -16.98 -0.43
#